data_AF-A0A4Y2UKN4-F1
#
_entry.id   AF-A0A4Y2UKN4-F1
#
_cell.length_a   1.000
_cell.length_b   1.000
_cell.length_c   1.000
_cell.angle_alpha   90.00
_cell.angle_beta   90.00
_cell.angle_gamma   90.00
#
_symmetry.space_group_name_H-M   'P 1'
#
loop_
_entity.id
_entity.type
_entity.pdbx_description
1 polymer ?
#
loop_
_entity_poly.entity_id
_entity_poly.type
_entity_poly.pdbx_seq_one_letter_code
_entity_poly.pdbx_strand_id
1 'polypeptide(L)'
;MLSLAKCILKYTEDNDLDVNELESTGCDGTATNTGWKNGVIRNIELKIQRPLQWFICLFHFNEVPFKYLFEYLDGETTRPASFSGKIGKQLVRNCPL
;
A
#
# COMPACT_ATOMS: atom_id res chain seq x y z
N MET A 1 -6.86 -11.85 6.30
CA MET A 1 -5.70 -12.20 5.44
C MET A 1 -5.94 -13.47 4.65
N LEU A 2 -6.06 -14.65 5.29
CA LEU A 2 -6.45 -15.90 4.60
C LEU A 2 -7.76 -15.75 3.82
N SER A 3 -8.70 -14.94 4.31
CA SER A 3 -9.94 -14.58 3.60
C SER A 3 -9.68 -13.85 2.28
N LEU A 4 -8.75 -12.90 2.24
CA LEU A 4 -8.49 -12.08 1.06
C LEU A 4 -7.79 -12.89 -0.04
N ALA A 5 -6.78 -13.69 0.31
CA ALA A 5 -6.14 -14.60 -0.65
C ALA A 5 -7.16 -15.58 -1.27
N LYS A 6 -8.07 -16.12 -0.46
CA LYS A 6 -9.18 -16.96 -0.94
C LYS A 6 -10.14 -16.21 -1.85
N CYS A 7 -10.49 -14.96 -1.52
CA CYS A 7 -11.35 -14.13 -2.36
C CYS A 7 -10.72 -13.84 -3.72
N ILE A 8 -9.41 -13.57 -3.78
CA ILE A 8 -8.68 -13.33 -5.04
C ILE A 8 -8.70 -14.59 -5.91
N LEU A 9 -8.38 -15.75 -5.32
CA LEU A 9 -8.40 -17.02 -6.05
C LEU A 9 -9.82 -17.42 -6.50
N LYS A 10 -10.82 -17.16 -5.65
CA LYS A 10 -12.21 -17.36 -6.03
C LYS A 10 -12.60 -16.45 -7.20
N TYR A 11 -12.16 -15.19 -7.18
CA TYR A 11 -12.40 -14.27 -8.28
C TYR A 11 -11.75 -14.75 -9.58
N THR A 12 -10.53 -15.29 -9.54
CA THR A 12 -9.90 -15.86 -10.74
C THR A 12 -10.68 -17.05 -11.28
N GLU A 13 -11.15 -17.96 -10.40
CA GLU A 13 -12.00 -19.09 -10.79
C GLU A 13 -13.34 -18.63 -11.36
N ASP A 14 -14.03 -17.70 -10.70
CA ASP A 14 -15.34 -17.17 -11.12
C ASP A 14 -15.28 -16.39 -12.45
N ASN A 15 -14.08 -16.00 -12.92
CA ASN A 15 -13.86 -15.31 -14.19
C ASN A 15 -13.13 -16.18 -15.23
N ASP A 16 -13.04 -17.51 -15.03
CA ASP A 16 -12.37 -18.45 -15.93
C ASP A 16 -10.91 -18.06 -16.24
N LEU A 17 -10.23 -17.39 -15.29
CA LEU A 17 -8.82 -17.03 -15.41
C LEU A 17 -7.94 -18.21 -14.97
N ASP A 18 -7.01 -18.62 -15.83
CA ASP A 18 -6.05 -19.65 -15.45
C ASP A 18 -5.05 -19.07 -14.43
N VAL A 19 -5.14 -19.55 -13.19
CA VAL A 19 -4.22 -19.19 -12.12
C VAL A 19 -2.75 -19.50 -12.44
N ASN A 20 -2.50 -20.41 -13.39
CA ASN A 20 -1.15 -20.70 -13.86
C ASN A 20 -0.55 -19.54 -14.67
N GLU A 21 -1.39 -18.75 -15.35
CA GLU A 21 -0.98 -17.56 -16.11
C GLU A 21 -0.70 -16.34 -15.22
N LEU A 22 -0.98 -16.40 -13.90
CA LEU A 22 -0.77 -15.28 -12.97
C LEU A 22 0.72 -15.00 -12.73
N GLU A 23 1.41 -14.23 -13.56
CA GLU A 23 2.86 -14.03 -13.42
C GLU A 23 3.26 -13.13 -12.24
N SER A 24 2.40 -12.17 -11.89
CA SER A 24 2.77 -11.12 -10.95
C SER A 24 1.58 -10.61 -10.11
N THR A 25 1.89 -10.02 -8.96
CA THR A 25 0.89 -9.36 -8.10
C THR A 25 1.40 -8.01 -7.65
N GLY A 26 0.50 -7.02 -7.60
CA GLY A 26 0.80 -5.70 -7.06
C GLY A 26 -0.03 -5.39 -5.83
N CYS A 27 0.58 -4.80 -4.80
CA CYS A 27 -0.11 -4.36 -3.59
C CYS A 27 0.67 -3.28 -2.85
N ASP A 28 0.06 -2.73 -1.79
CA ASP A 28 0.78 -1.90 -0.83
C ASP A 28 1.85 -2.71 -0.06
N GLY A 29 2.85 -2.01 0.49
CA GLY A 29 3.95 -2.63 1.24
C GLY A 29 3.61 -3.08 2.67
N THR A 30 2.34 -3.10 3.08
CA THR A 30 1.99 -3.46 4.47
C THR A 30 2.30 -4.92 4.76
N ALA A 31 2.64 -5.21 6.04
CA ALA A 31 2.93 -6.57 6.49
C ALA A 31 1.75 -7.55 6.28
N THR A 32 0.52 -7.04 6.19
CA THR A 32 -0.67 -7.82 5.84
C THR A 32 -0.56 -8.43 4.45
N ASN A 33 0.04 -7.73 3.48
CA ASN A 33 0.14 -8.18 2.10
C ASN A 33 1.46 -8.91 1.83
N THR A 34 2.57 -8.36 2.33
CA THR A 34 3.95 -8.83 2.04
C THR A 34 4.56 -9.71 3.13
N GLY A 35 3.88 -9.89 4.27
CA GLY A 35 4.42 -10.62 5.41
C GLY A 35 4.74 -12.09 5.10
N TRP A 36 5.91 -12.56 5.56
CA TRP A 36 6.35 -13.96 5.35
C TRP A 36 5.42 -14.99 5.99
N LYS A 37 4.71 -14.61 7.06
CA LYS A 37 3.71 -15.43 7.73
C LYS A 37 2.33 -14.84 7.49
N ASN A 38 1.44 -15.63 6.89
CA ASN A 38 0.05 -15.26 6.58
C ASN A 38 -0.13 -14.03 5.66
N GLY A 39 0.93 -13.50 5.05
CA GLY A 39 0.80 -12.44 4.04
C GLY A 39 -0.05 -12.90 2.86
N VAL A 40 -0.82 -11.98 2.27
CA VAL A 40 -1.73 -12.28 1.16
C VAL A 40 -0.98 -12.92 0.00
N ILE A 41 0.11 -12.29 -0.48
CA ILE A 41 0.88 -12.81 -1.61
C ILE A 41 1.46 -14.18 -1.27
N ARG A 42 2.03 -14.32 -0.06
CA ARG A 42 2.59 -15.60 0.39
C ARG A 42 1.56 -16.73 0.42
N ASN A 43 0.33 -16.44 0.84
CA ASN A 43 -0.75 -17.43 0.86
C ASN A 43 -1.17 -17.82 -0.56
N ILE A 44 -1.19 -16.87 -1.51
CA ILE A 44 -1.47 -17.14 -2.93
C ILE A 44 -0.37 -18.05 -3.50
N GLU A 45 0.90 -17.70 -3.33
CA GLU A 45 2.05 -18.50 -3.77
C GLU A 45 2.01 -19.94 -3.25
N LEU A 46 1.67 -20.12 -1.97
CA LEU A 46 1.54 -21.46 -1.37
C LEU A 46 0.40 -22.28 -2.00
N LYS A 47 -0.68 -21.61 -2.43
CA LYS A 47 -1.85 -22.26 -3.01
C LYS A 47 -1.64 -22.63 -4.49
N ILE A 48 -0.94 -21.78 -5.25
CA ILE A 48 -0.55 -22.04 -6.64
C ILE A 48 0.76 -22.86 -6.75
N GLN A 49 1.45 -23.07 -5.63
CA GLN A 49 2.72 -23.80 -5.52
C GLN A 49 3.86 -23.24 -6.40
N ARG A 50 3.85 -21.93 -6.66
CA ARG A 50 4.93 -21.24 -7.38
C ARG A 50 5.17 -19.82 -6.86
N PRO A 51 6.39 -19.28 -7.01
CA PRO A 51 6.65 -17.88 -6.71
C PRO A 51 5.97 -16.96 -7.74
N LEU A 52 5.60 -15.77 -7.29
CA LEU A 52 5.06 -14.69 -8.11
C LEU A 52 6.06 -13.54 -8.18
N GLN A 53 6.04 -12.74 -9.25
CA GLN A 53 6.75 -11.47 -9.27
C GLN A 53 5.98 -10.43 -8.44
N TRP A 54 6.66 -9.76 -7.51
CA TRP A 54 6.01 -8.82 -6.59
C TRP A 54 6.23 -7.37 -7.05
N PHE A 55 5.12 -6.66 -7.31
CA PHE A 55 5.10 -5.23 -7.58
C PHE A 55 4.63 -4.48 -6.32
N ILE A 56 5.55 -4.27 -5.38
CA ILE A 56 5.21 -3.67 -4.09
C ILE A 56 5.29 -2.15 -4.17
N CYS A 57 4.19 -1.49 -3.80
CA CYS A 57 4.18 -0.05 -3.66
C CYS A 57 5.06 0.38 -2.49
N LEU A 58 6.13 1.14 -2.79
CA LEU A 58 7.07 1.69 -1.81
C LEU A 58 6.56 2.98 -1.16
N PHE A 59 5.31 3.38 -1.40
CA PHE A 59 4.77 4.60 -0.80
C PHE A 59 4.85 4.56 0.74
N HIS A 60 4.45 3.43 1.34
CA HIS A 60 4.61 3.23 2.79
C HIS A 60 6.07 3.13 3.25
N PHE A 61 6.99 2.70 2.38
CA PHE A 61 8.41 2.65 2.72
C PHE A 61 9.01 4.04 2.93
N ASN A 62 8.53 5.04 2.18
CA ASN A 62 8.92 6.44 2.40
C ASN A 62 8.07 7.09 3.50
N GLU A 63 6.78 6.77 3.54
CA GLU A 63 5.87 7.35 4.52
C GLU A 63 6.29 7.04 5.97
N VAL A 64 6.65 5.80 6.30
CA VAL A 64 7.00 5.42 7.68
C VAL A 64 8.25 6.16 8.22
N PRO A 65 9.41 6.18 7.55
CA PRO A 65 10.58 6.89 8.06
C PRO A 65 10.40 8.41 8.03
N PHE A 66 9.65 8.93 7.07
CA PHE A 66 9.41 10.37 6.97
C PHE A 66 8.14 10.82 7.69
N LYS A 67 7.39 9.93 8.33
CA LYS A 67 6.11 10.26 8.99
C LYS A 67 6.30 11.40 9.98
N TYR A 68 7.26 11.28 10.89
CA TYR A 68 7.55 12.31 11.88
C TYR A 68 8.07 13.61 11.24
N LEU A 69 8.81 13.50 10.13
CA LEU A 69 9.28 14.66 9.39
C LEU A 69 8.10 15.40 8.74
N PHE A 70 7.19 14.68 8.08
CA PHE A 70 5.99 15.26 7.47
C PHE A 70 5.03 15.81 8.53
N GLU A 71 4.80 15.09 9.64
CA GLU A 71 4.02 15.61 10.77
C GLU A 71 4.61 16.93 11.30
N TYR A 72 5.95 17.04 11.39
CA TYR A 72 6.61 18.28 11.78
C TYR A 72 6.50 19.41 10.74
N LEU A 73 6.65 19.07 9.45
CA LEU A 73 6.70 20.02 8.35
C LEU A 73 5.31 20.52 7.93
N ASP A 74 4.32 19.64 7.85
CA ASP A 74 2.96 19.89 7.40
C ASP A 74 2.00 20.20 8.56
N GLY A 75 2.34 19.75 9.77
CA GLY A 75 1.54 19.95 10.99
C GLY A 75 0.25 19.12 10.97
N GLU A 76 -0.57 19.25 12.02
CA GLU A 76 -1.87 18.60 12.06
C GLU A 76 -2.81 19.18 10.98
N THR A 77 -3.36 18.29 10.15
CA THR A 77 -4.39 18.63 9.16
C THR A 77 -5.74 18.75 9.85
N THR A 78 -6.05 19.93 10.39
CA THR A 78 -7.33 20.16 11.11
C THR A 78 -8.48 20.57 10.19
N ARG A 79 -8.20 21.17 9.02
CA ARG A 79 -9.17 21.50 7.97
C ARG A 79 -8.52 21.46 6.57
N PRO A 80 -9.30 21.27 5.49
CA PRO A 80 -8.78 21.19 4.11
C PRO A 80 -7.94 22.39 3.64
N ALA A 81 -8.15 23.57 4.25
CA ALA A 81 -7.45 24.81 3.89
C ALA A 81 -6.59 25.38 5.02
N SER A 82 -6.48 24.68 6.17
CA SER A 82 -5.66 25.17 7.29
C SER A 82 -4.34 24.43 7.33
N PHE A 83 -3.29 25.07 6.81
CA PHE A 83 -1.94 24.57 6.97
C PHE A 83 -1.35 25.02 8.31
N SER A 84 -1.08 24.08 9.20
CA SER A 84 -0.55 24.39 10.54
C SER A 84 0.97 24.23 10.63
N GLY A 85 1.57 23.42 9.74
CA GLY A 85 2.99 23.17 9.66
C GLY A 85 3.82 24.30 9.06
N LYS A 86 5.14 24.16 9.21
CA LYS A 86 6.13 25.14 8.74
C LYS A 86 6.06 25.38 7.25
N ILE A 87 5.86 24.33 6.44
CA ILE A 87 5.82 24.44 4.98
C ILE A 87 4.57 25.20 4.54
N GLY A 88 3.39 24.77 4.98
CA GLY A 88 2.17 25.43 4.54
C GLY A 88 2.02 26.86 5.08
N LYS A 89 2.59 27.20 6.24
CA LYS A 89 2.73 28.60 6.69
C LYS A 89 3.59 29.46 5.75
N GLN A 90 4.62 28.89 5.11
CA GLN A 90 5.42 29.60 4.12
C GLN A 90 4.67 29.76 2.79
N LEU A 91 3.92 28.73 2.37
CA LEU A 91 3.11 28.80 1.16
C LEU A 91 2.04 29.89 1.25
N VAL A 92 1.31 29.97 2.37
CA VAL A 92 0.32 31.03 2.60
C VAL A 92 0.94 32.44 2.59
N ARG A 93 2.19 32.58 3.04
CA ARG A 93 2.91 33.86 3.04
C ARG A 93 3.38 34.28 1.64
N ASN A 94 3.84 33.34 0.83
CA ASN A 94 4.52 33.61 -0.43
C ASN A 94 3.59 33.50 -1.66
N CYS A 95 2.45 32.83 -1.51
CA CYS A 95 1.44 32.69 -2.54
C CYS A 95 0.07 32.72 -1.84
N PRO A 96 -0.51 33.91 -1.60
CA PRO A 96 -1.85 33.99 -1.04
C PRO A 96 -2.82 33.31 -2.02
N LEU A 97 -3.42 32.20 -1.59
CA LEU A 97 -4.49 31.50 -2.30
C LEU A 97 -5.75 32.38 -2.38
#